data_AF-C4YTZ8-F1
#
_entry.id   AF-C4YTZ8-F1
#
_cell.length_a   1.000
_cell.length_b   1.000
_cell.length_c   1.000
_cell.angle_alpha   90.00
_cell.angle_beta   90.00
_cell.angle_gamma   90.00
#
_symmetry.space_group_name_H-M   'P 1'
#
loop_
_entity.id
_entity.type
_entity.pdbx_description
1 polymer ?
#
loop_
_entity_poly.entity_id
_entity_poly.type
_entity_poly.pdbx_seq_one_letter_code
_entity_poly.pdbx_strand_id
1 'polypeptide(L)'
;MAVIMGRKTWESIPQKFRPLPDRLNIILSRSYENEIIDDNIIHASSIESSLNLVSDVERVFIIGGAEIYNELINNSLVSHLLITEIEHPSPESIEMDTFLKFPLESWTKQPKSELQKFVGDTVLEDDIKEGDFTYNYTLWTRK
;
A
#
# COMPACT_ATOMS: atom_id res chain seq x y z
N MET A 1 -9.95 -9.00 4.63
CA MET A 1 -9.04 -7.82 4.72
C MET A 1 -9.56 -6.71 3.80
N ALA A 2 -9.14 -5.46 4.00
CA ALA A 2 -9.50 -4.34 3.13
C ALA A 2 -8.28 -3.70 2.46
N VAL A 3 -8.49 -3.11 1.28
CA VAL A 3 -7.51 -2.32 0.54
C VAL A 3 -8.07 -0.93 0.28
N ILE A 4 -7.31 0.10 0.66
CA ILE A 4 -7.62 1.50 0.42
C ILE A 4 -6.70 2.02 -0.67
N MET A 5 -7.28 2.69 -1.66
CA MET A 5 -6.53 3.32 -2.72
C MET A 5 -7.18 4.60 -3.22
N GLY A 6 -6.41 5.44 -3.90
CA GLY A 6 -6.93 6.66 -4.53
C GLY A 6 -7.57 6.35 -5.87
N ARG A 7 -8.49 7.21 -6.31
CA ARG A 7 -9.19 7.09 -7.60
C ARG A 7 -8.27 6.84 -8.80
N LYS A 8 -7.14 7.55 -8.89
CA LYS A 8 -6.17 7.35 -9.98
C LYS A 8 -5.51 5.96 -9.97
N THR A 9 -5.23 5.42 -8.79
CA THR A 9 -4.72 4.04 -8.64
C THR A 9 -5.79 3.02 -8.99
N TRP A 10 -7.04 3.24 -8.58
CA TRP A 10 -8.15 2.38 -9.00
C TRP A 10 -8.37 2.37 -10.53
N GLU A 11 -8.20 3.53 -11.17
CA GLU A 11 -8.31 3.68 -12.62
C GLU A 11 -7.14 3.05 -13.39
N SER A 12 -5.96 2.93 -12.77
CA SER A 12 -4.80 2.28 -13.40
C SER A 12 -4.85 0.76 -13.37
N ILE A 13 -5.62 0.15 -12.46
CA ILE A 13 -5.84 -1.29 -12.44
C ILE A 13 -6.69 -1.69 -13.65
N PRO A 14 -6.23 -2.63 -14.51
CA PRO A 14 -7.01 -3.07 -15.66
C PRO A 14 -8.40 -3.57 -15.25
N GLN A 15 -9.43 -3.24 -16.04
CA GLN A 15 -10.83 -3.53 -15.67
C GLN A 15 -11.10 -5.00 -15.31
N LYS A 16 -10.42 -5.94 -15.98
CA LYS A 16 -10.54 -7.39 -15.71
C LYS A 16 -9.96 -7.84 -14.36
N PHE A 17 -9.17 -6.99 -13.70
CA PHE A 17 -8.50 -7.27 -12.43
C PHE A 17 -9.03 -6.41 -11.27
N ARG A 18 -10.08 -5.62 -11.50
CA ARG A 18 -10.78 -4.87 -10.46
C ARG A 18 -12.25 -5.29 -10.37
N PRO A 19 -12.85 -5.38 -9.16
CA PRO A 19 -12.20 -5.20 -7.85
C PRO A 19 -11.15 -6.27 -7.58
N LEU A 20 -10.20 -5.97 -6.69
CA LEU A 20 -9.20 -6.95 -6.29
C LEU A 20 -9.91 -8.09 -5.54
N PRO A 21 -9.76 -9.37 -5.96
CA PRO A 21 -10.52 -10.48 -5.40
C PRO A 21 -10.21 -10.70 -3.92
N ASP A 22 -11.19 -11.24 -3.20
CA ASP A 22 -11.16 -11.60 -1.76
C ASP A 22 -10.84 -10.44 -0.81
N ARG A 23 -11.05 -9.20 -1.28
CA ARG A 23 -10.75 -7.97 -0.56
C ARG A 23 -11.89 -6.99 -0.70
N LEU A 24 -12.20 -6.30 0.39
CA LEU A 24 -13.00 -5.09 0.34
C LEU A 24 -12.16 -3.95 -0.25
N ASN A 25 -12.57 -3.42 -1.40
CA ASN A 25 -11.88 -2.36 -2.13
C ASN A 25 -12.51 -1.00 -1.78
N ILE A 26 -11.70 -0.08 -1.26
CA ILE A 26 -12.12 1.25 -0.83
C ILE A 26 -11.42 2.26 -1.71
N ILE A 27 -12.19 3.04 -2.45
CA ILE A 27 -11.68 4.03 -3.39
C ILE A 27 -11.91 5.43 -2.83
N LEU A 28 -10.81 6.16 -2.63
CA LEU A 28 -10.86 7.52 -2.15
C LEU A 28 -10.93 8.54 -3.29
N SER A 29 -11.90 9.44 -3.21
CA SER A 29 -11.94 10.67 -4.01
C SER A 29 -12.66 11.77 -3.24
N ARG A 30 -12.11 12.98 -3.24
CA ARG A 30 -12.78 14.16 -2.65
C ARG A 30 -14.15 14.47 -3.28
N SER A 31 -14.41 13.95 -4.48
CA SER A 31 -15.67 14.12 -5.20
C SER A 31 -16.71 13.03 -4.91
N TYR A 32 -16.35 12.00 -4.15
CA TYR A 32 -17.28 10.92 -3.83
C TYR A 32 -18.13 11.25 -2.63
N GLU A 33 -19.35 10.74 -2.66
CA GLU A 33 -20.16 10.58 -1.46
C GLU A 33 -19.70 9.30 -0.73
N ASN A 34 -19.88 9.26 0.59
CA ASN A 34 -19.49 8.10 1.39
C ASN A 34 -20.56 7.01 1.22
N GLU A 35 -20.32 6.04 0.36
CA GLU A 35 -21.33 5.06 -0.05
C GLU A 35 -20.76 3.64 -0.23
N ILE A 36 -21.57 2.63 0.08
CA ILE A 36 -21.30 1.24 -0.23
C ILE A 36 -21.88 0.99 -1.63
N ILE A 37 -21.03 0.69 -2.59
CA ILE A 37 -21.42 0.45 -3.99
C ILE A 37 -21.93 -0.97 -4.15
N ASP A 38 -21.19 -1.93 -3.61
CA ASP A 38 -21.56 -3.34 -3.51
C ASP A 38 -20.78 -4.02 -2.37
N ASP A 39 -20.93 -5.33 -2.23
CA ASP A 39 -20.30 -6.13 -1.16
C ASP A 39 -18.76 -6.01 -1.12
N ASN A 40 -18.11 -5.62 -2.21
CA ASN A 40 -16.65 -5.56 -2.35
C ASN A 40 -16.13 -4.16 -2.68
N ILE A 41 -16.99 -3.15 -2.86
CA ILE A 41 -16.60 -1.81 -3.29
C ILE A 41 -17.26 -0.73 -2.41
N ILE A 42 -16.43 0.15 -1.87
CA ILE A 42 -16.84 1.34 -1.12
C ILE A 42 -16.21 2.57 -1.75
N HIS A 43 -17.02 3.62 -1.92
CA HIS A 43 -16.52 4.96 -2.20
C HIS A 43 -16.47 5.76 -0.91
N ALA A 44 -15.37 6.48 -0.71
CA ALA A 44 -15.21 7.36 0.44
C ALA A 44 -14.48 8.65 0.06
N SER A 45 -14.78 9.71 0.79
CA SER A 45 -14.22 11.06 0.57
C SER A 45 -12.92 11.30 1.33
N SER A 46 -12.69 10.55 2.41
CA SER A 46 -11.48 10.62 3.25
C SER A 46 -11.15 9.26 3.88
N ILE A 47 -9.93 9.15 4.41
CA ILE A 47 -9.51 7.96 5.17
C ILE A 47 -10.41 7.74 6.38
N GLU A 48 -10.69 8.78 7.17
CA GLU A 48 -11.53 8.68 8.37
C GLU A 48 -12.94 8.18 8.02
N SER A 49 -13.54 8.73 6.95
CA SER A 49 -14.84 8.26 6.49
C SER A 49 -14.81 6.81 6.05
N SER A 50 -13.72 6.37 5.39
CA SER A 50 -13.57 4.97 4.99
C SER A 50 -13.45 4.03 6.18
N LEU A 51 -12.70 4.41 7.23
CA LEU A 51 -12.54 3.60 8.42
C LEU A 51 -13.86 3.43 9.19
N ASN A 52 -14.78 4.40 9.11
CA ASN A 52 -16.11 4.29 9.70
C ASN A 52 -17.05 3.35 8.92
N LEU A 53 -16.80 3.15 7.62
CA LEU A 53 -17.58 2.25 6.76
C LEU A 53 -17.06 0.81 6.81
N VAL A 54 -15.84 0.64 7.31
CA VAL A 54 -15.19 -0.66 7.45
C VAL A 54 -15.49 -1.22 8.84
N SER A 55 -16.17 -2.36 8.89
CA SER A 55 -16.33 -3.18 10.09
C SER A 55 -15.69 -4.56 9.88
N ASP A 56 -15.23 -5.18 10.96
CA ASP A 56 -14.82 -6.59 11.00
C ASP A 56 -13.73 -7.03 9.99
N VAL A 57 -12.75 -6.16 9.70
CA VAL A 57 -11.55 -6.55 8.93
C VAL A 57 -10.33 -6.71 9.82
N GLU A 58 -9.59 -7.80 9.59
CA GLU A 58 -8.36 -8.08 10.35
C GLU A 58 -7.23 -7.08 10.05
N ARG A 59 -7.06 -6.70 8.78
CA ARG A 59 -6.05 -5.75 8.30
C ARG A 59 -6.60 -4.85 7.21
N VAL A 60 -6.16 -3.60 7.24
CA VAL A 60 -6.39 -2.58 6.22
C VAL A 60 -5.05 -2.23 5.58
N PHE A 61 -4.97 -2.33 4.27
CA PHE A 61 -3.78 -1.97 3.51
C PHE A 61 -4.03 -0.70 2.70
N ILE A 62 -3.19 0.31 2.87
CA ILE A 62 -3.14 1.44 1.96
C ILE A 62 -2.22 1.05 0.81
N ILE A 63 -2.76 0.96 -0.42
CA ILE A 63 -2.00 0.53 -1.61
C ILE A 63 -1.72 1.68 -2.58
N GLY A 64 -1.85 2.92 -2.09
CA GLY A 64 -1.42 4.14 -2.76
C GLY A 64 -2.55 4.91 -3.44
N GLY A 65 -2.27 5.84 -4.37
CA GLY A 65 -0.96 6.18 -4.91
C GLY A 65 -0.17 7.19 -4.07
N ALA A 66 0.78 7.90 -4.70
CA ALA A 66 1.70 8.79 -4.00
C ALA A 66 1.03 9.92 -3.21
N GLU A 67 -0.11 10.45 -3.64
CA GLU A 67 -0.85 11.45 -2.86
C GLU A 67 -1.25 10.87 -1.49
N ILE A 68 -1.90 9.71 -1.50
CA ILE A 68 -2.34 9.02 -0.28
C ILE A 68 -1.15 8.57 0.56
N TYR A 69 -0.12 7.99 -0.07
CA TYR A 69 1.08 7.60 0.67
C TYR A 69 1.74 8.78 1.37
N ASN A 70 1.94 9.89 0.66
CA ASN A 70 2.62 11.06 1.20
C ASN A 70 1.79 11.79 2.26
N GLU A 71 0.45 11.70 2.20
CA GLU A 71 -0.45 12.19 3.22
C GLU A 71 -0.39 11.35 4.51
N LEU A 72 -0.30 10.02 4.37
CA LEU A 72 -0.50 9.10 5.50
C LEU A 72 0.79 8.53 6.10
N ILE A 73 1.93 8.61 5.41
CA ILE A 73 3.17 7.97 5.87
C ILE A 73 3.65 8.47 7.25
N ASN A 74 3.23 9.67 7.68
CA ASN A 74 3.48 10.19 9.03
C ASN A 74 2.25 10.12 9.95
N ASN A 75 1.07 9.79 9.45
CA ASN A 75 -0.19 9.73 10.21
C ASN A 75 -0.24 8.51 11.14
N SER A 76 -0.62 8.72 12.40
CA SER A 76 -0.69 7.68 13.45
C SER A 76 -1.56 6.46 13.11
N LEU A 77 -2.45 6.58 12.11
CA LEU A 77 -3.21 5.45 11.56
C LEU A 77 -2.33 4.39 10.90
N VAL A 78 -1.14 4.76 10.42
CA VAL A 78 -0.21 3.83 9.77
C VAL A 78 0.78 3.29 10.80
N SER A 79 0.69 1.99 11.08
CA SER A 79 1.53 1.30 12.07
C SER A 79 2.77 0.63 11.47
N HIS A 80 2.66 0.15 10.23
CA HIS A 80 3.71 -0.60 9.52
C HIS A 80 3.79 -0.14 8.06
N LEU A 81 4.98 -0.20 7.49
CA LEU A 81 5.18 -0.10 6.05
C LEU A 81 5.76 -1.42 5.53
N LEU A 82 5.09 -2.01 4.55
CA LEU A 82 5.65 -3.07 3.72
C LEU A 82 6.17 -2.43 2.45
N ILE A 83 7.49 -2.42 2.29
CA ILE A 83 8.15 -1.76 1.15
C ILE A 83 8.95 -2.81 0.41
N THR A 84 8.69 -2.91 -0.89
CA THR A 84 9.57 -3.64 -1.81
C THR A 84 10.64 -2.65 -2.26
N GLU A 85 11.88 -2.84 -1.80
CA GLU A 85 13.02 -2.04 -2.24
C GLU A 85 13.52 -2.64 -3.55
N ILE A 86 13.43 -1.88 -4.64
CA ILE A 86 13.76 -2.32 -6.00
C ILE A 86 15.00 -1.57 -6.46
N GLU A 87 15.96 -2.30 -6.99
CA GLU A 87 17.22 -1.81 -7.55
C GLU A 87 17.31 -2.16 -9.04
N HIS A 88 17.85 -1.23 -9.82
CA HIS A 88 18.21 -1.44 -11.22
C HIS A 88 19.69 -1.05 -11.38
N PRO A 89 20.50 -1.76 -12.20
CA PRO A 89 21.92 -1.45 -12.41
C PRO A 89 22.20 -0.04 -12.96
N SER A 90 21.22 0.55 -13.63
CA SER A 90 21.27 1.91 -14.18
C SER A 90 19.98 2.65 -13.81
N PRO A 91 19.82 3.11 -12.56
CA PRO A 91 18.56 3.72 -12.11
C PRO A 91 18.27 5.04 -12.85
N GLU A 92 19.29 5.75 -13.30
CA GLU A 92 19.18 7.01 -14.06
C GLU A 92 18.54 6.84 -15.46
N SER A 93 18.48 5.62 -15.99
CA SER A 93 17.82 5.35 -17.27
C SER A 93 16.31 5.12 -17.13
N ILE A 94 15.79 5.04 -15.91
CA ILE A 94 14.37 4.83 -15.62
C ILE A 94 13.69 6.18 -15.40
N GLU A 95 12.76 6.52 -16.28
CA GLU A 95 11.94 7.72 -16.10
C GLU A 95 10.91 7.50 -15.00
N MET A 96 10.89 8.39 -14.01
CA MET A 96 9.94 8.38 -12.90
C MET A 96 9.42 9.79 -12.64
N ASP A 97 8.10 9.93 -12.49
CA ASP A 97 7.43 11.21 -12.23
C ASP A 97 6.78 11.27 -10.83
N THR A 98 6.80 10.16 -10.09
CA THR A 98 6.03 9.95 -8.88
C THR A 98 6.92 9.34 -7.79
N PHE A 99 7.00 9.99 -6.63
CA PHE A 99 7.93 9.60 -5.56
C PHE A 99 7.25 9.53 -4.19
N LEU A 100 7.71 8.58 -3.37
CA LEU A 100 7.38 8.48 -1.95
C LEU A 100 8.27 9.45 -1.16
N LYS A 101 7.67 10.36 -0.41
CA LYS A 101 8.35 11.26 0.53
C LYS A 101 8.66 10.52 1.82
N PHE A 102 9.61 9.59 1.73
CA PHE A 102 9.93 8.68 2.82
C PHE A 102 10.58 9.41 4.02
N PRO A 103 9.96 9.42 5.21
CA PRO A 103 10.51 10.12 6.37
C PRO A 103 11.46 9.17 7.13
N LEU A 104 12.73 9.14 6.73
CA LEU A 104 13.79 8.31 7.32
C LEU A 104 13.87 8.43 8.85
N GLU A 105 13.53 9.60 9.39
CA GLU A 105 13.61 9.84 10.82
C GLU A 105 12.46 9.21 11.62
N SER A 106 11.33 8.90 10.99
CA SER A 106 10.12 8.40 11.68
C SER A 106 10.02 6.87 11.73
N TRP A 107 10.82 6.17 10.93
CA TRP A 107 10.68 4.72 10.71
C TRP A 107 11.98 3.97 10.92
N THR A 108 11.87 2.74 11.42
CA THR A 108 12.97 1.80 11.59
C THR A 108 12.70 0.55 10.79
N LYS A 109 13.64 0.18 9.91
CA LYS A 109 13.63 -1.08 9.17
C LYS A 109 13.81 -2.22 10.15
N GLN A 110 12.90 -3.19 10.09
CA GLN A 110 12.90 -4.33 11.00
C GLN A 110 13.75 -5.48 10.44
N PRO A 111 14.28 -6.36 11.32
CA PRO A 111 14.93 -7.58 10.90
C PRO A 111 14.00 -8.46 10.05
N LYS A 112 14.58 -9.21 9.11
CA LYS A 112 13.84 -10.13 8.23
C LYS A 112 12.98 -11.13 8.99
N SER A 113 13.45 -11.62 10.15
CA SER A 113 12.67 -12.51 11.01
C SER A 113 11.33 -11.91 11.46
N GLU A 114 11.29 -10.59 11.70
CA GLU A 114 10.05 -9.90 12.07
C GLU A 114 9.14 -9.72 10.86
N LEU A 115 9.70 -9.42 9.68
CA LEU A 115 8.93 -9.44 8.42
C LEU A 115 8.28 -10.81 8.18
N GLN A 116 9.04 -11.90 8.33
CA GLN A 116 8.53 -13.25 8.11
C GLN A 116 7.34 -13.56 9.03
N LYS A 117 7.48 -13.29 10.33
CA LYS A 117 6.37 -13.43 11.29
C LYS A 117 5.17 -12.57 10.89
N PHE A 118 5.42 -11.32 10.48
CA PHE A 118 4.35 -10.37 10.15
C PHE A 118 3.51 -10.82 8.95
N VAL A 119 4.13 -11.45 7.94
CA VAL A 119 3.46 -11.93 6.72
C VAL A 119 2.98 -13.38 6.81
N GLY A 120 3.18 -14.07 7.94
CA GLY A 120 2.68 -15.43 8.19
C GLY A 120 3.71 -16.54 7.97
N ASP A 121 4.92 -16.36 8.52
CA ASP A 121 6.02 -17.35 8.57
C ASP A 121 6.41 -17.95 7.22
N THR A 122 6.26 -17.16 6.15
CA THR A 122 6.70 -17.55 4.81
C THR A 122 8.21 -17.37 4.67
N VAL A 123 8.87 -18.31 4.00
CA VAL A 123 10.28 -18.15 3.62
C VAL A 123 10.36 -17.06 2.56
N LEU A 124 11.08 -15.99 2.86
CA LEU A 124 11.33 -14.90 1.92
C LEU A 124 12.76 -15.04 1.42
N GLU A 125 12.94 -15.01 0.10
CA GLU A 125 14.26 -14.96 -0.52
C GLU A 125 14.84 -13.53 -0.41
N ASP A 126 16.16 -13.43 -0.42
CA ASP A 126 16.85 -12.14 -0.56
C ASP A 126 17.30 -11.99 -2.02
N ASP A 127 17.43 -10.74 -2.46
CA ASP A 127 17.94 -10.36 -3.77
C ASP A 127 17.22 -11.07 -4.92
N ILE A 128 15.88 -11.05 -4.87
CA ILE A 128 15.01 -11.66 -5.87
C ILE A 128 15.24 -10.94 -7.20
N LYS A 129 15.52 -11.70 -8.26
CA LYS A 129 15.81 -11.16 -9.58
C LYS A 129 14.64 -11.36 -10.54
N GLU A 130 14.24 -10.28 -11.19
CA GLU A 130 13.22 -10.30 -12.24
C GLU A 130 13.64 -9.37 -13.37
N GLY A 131 14.05 -9.95 -14.51
CA GLY A 131 14.69 -9.19 -15.59
C GLY A 131 15.98 -8.53 -15.11
N ASP A 132 16.10 -7.23 -15.37
CA ASP A 132 17.24 -6.40 -14.94
C ASP A 132 17.07 -5.82 -13.52
N PHE A 133 15.98 -6.18 -12.82
CA PHE A 133 15.70 -5.68 -11.47
C PHE A 133 16.10 -6.70 -10.41
N THR A 134 16.60 -6.19 -9.29
CA THR A 134 16.76 -6.95 -8.05
C THR A 134 15.90 -6.30 -6.98
N TYR A 135 15.20 -7.07 -6.16
CA TYR A 135 14.38 -6.49 -5.10
C TYR A 135 14.32 -7.32 -3.82
N ASN A 136 14.03 -6.60 -2.73
CA ASN A 136 13.91 -7.15 -1.38
C ASN A 136 12.61 -6.69 -0.73
N TYR A 137 11.90 -7.60 -0.07
CA TYR A 137 10.76 -7.25 0.77
C TYR A 137 11.23 -6.76 2.13
N THR A 138 10.66 -5.66 2.61
CA THR A 138 11.08 -5.04 3.87
C THR A 138 9.88 -4.65 4.73
N LEU A 139 10.05 -4.76 6.05
CA LEU A 139 9.10 -4.29 7.04
C LEU A 139 9.70 -3.08 7.76
N TRP A 140 8.92 -2.03 7.93
CA TRP A 140 9.28 -0.87 8.74
C TRP A 140 8.22 -0.62 9.79
N THR A 141 8.66 -0.27 11.00
CA THR A 141 7.78 0.15 12.11
C THR A 141 8.16 1.55 12.54
N ARG A 142 7.24 2.26 13.21
CA ARG A 142 7.54 3.58 13.78
C ARG A 142 8.67 3.49 14.81
N LYS A 143 9.48 4.55 14.88
CA LYS A 143 10.40 4.79 16.00
C LYS A 143 9.65 5.09 17.29
#